data_AF-A0A814G229-F1
#
_entry.id   AF-A0A814G229-F1
#
_cell.length_a   1.000
_cell.length_b   1.000
_cell.length_c   1.000
_cell.angle_alpha   90.00
_cell.angle_beta   90.00
_cell.angle_gamma   90.00
#
_symmetry.space_group_name_H-M   'P 1'
#
loop_
_entity.id
_entity.type
_entity.pdbx_description
1 polymer ?
#
loop_
_entity_poly.entity_id
_entity_poly.type
_entity_poly.pdbx_seq_one_letter_code
_entity_poly.pdbx_strand_id
1 'polypeptide(L)'
;MSRQIQSRSYLIPIHLDENHWSLLVFNINSKQIINFDSLYNIDKNIAIISNLISILSKYVTVLKGAQNWNFFQNYSAPRQSGDIDCGVFVCQYANEVHSILNMKQFDIICFCETKIEDSYPNSFYKNDYYYKIRLDRSRHGGGLIIFIKNSFVLTKSVHPENTELIYLQFRKSGQLNNFIYTFRAPNLKEQLFLEKLEDFIHSINLNEPLFIVGNLNMDFSDKIKSNISKFADHNDLINFVKTPTSI
;
A
#
# COMPACT_ATOMS: atom_id res chain seq x y z
N MET A 1 -8.81 -18.39 -30.42
CA MET A 1 -8.58 -18.29 -28.96
C MET A 1 -7.10 -18.47 -28.68
N SER A 2 -6.35 -17.38 -28.55
CA SER A 2 -4.93 -17.43 -28.17
C SER A 2 -4.83 -17.80 -26.69
N ARG A 3 -4.19 -18.94 -26.37
CA ARG A 3 -3.77 -19.25 -25.00
C ARG A 3 -2.84 -18.11 -24.54
N GLN A 4 -3.25 -17.32 -23.55
CA GLN A 4 -2.33 -16.46 -22.81
C GLN A 4 -1.26 -17.37 -22.22
N ILE A 5 -0.02 -17.21 -22.70
CA ILE A 5 1.14 -17.90 -22.11
C ILE A 5 1.31 -17.30 -20.72
N GLN A 6 0.98 -18.08 -19.69
CA GLN A 6 1.20 -17.68 -18.30
C GLN A 6 2.72 -17.48 -18.13
N SER A 7 3.14 -16.23 -17.90
CA SER A 7 4.54 -15.91 -17.67
C SER A 7 5.02 -16.61 -16.41
N ARG A 8 6.02 -17.50 -16.53
CA ARG A 8 6.64 -18.15 -15.39
C ARG A 8 7.78 -17.25 -14.88
N SER A 9 7.50 -16.57 -13.79
CA SER A 9 8.48 -15.73 -13.09
C SER A 9 8.71 -16.26 -11.68
N TYR A 10 9.96 -16.24 -11.22
CA TYR A 10 10.31 -16.51 -9.83
C TYR A 10 10.72 -15.21 -9.15
N LEU A 11 10.15 -14.96 -7.98
CA LEU A 11 10.41 -13.79 -7.16
C LEU A 11 11.24 -14.25 -5.96
N ILE A 12 12.44 -13.71 -5.83
CA ILE A 12 13.38 -14.11 -4.78
C ILE A 12 13.84 -12.86 -4.03
N PRO A 13 13.32 -12.60 -2.82
CA PRO A 13 13.83 -11.51 -1.98
C PRO A 13 15.25 -11.85 -1.53
N ILE A 14 16.12 -10.85 -1.51
CA ILE A 14 17.51 -11.01 -1.10
C ILE A 14 17.86 -9.93 -0.07
N HIS A 15 18.55 -10.35 0.99
CA HIS A 15 19.11 -9.47 2.01
C HIS A 15 20.53 -9.10 1.60
N LEU A 16 20.79 -7.81 1.42
CA LEU A 16 22.03 -7.31 0.81
C LEU A 16 23.05 -6.81 1.84
N ASP A 17 22.60 -6.22 2.94
CA ASP A 17 23.43 -5.85 4.10
C ASP A 17 22.55 -5.80 5.38
N GLU A 18 23.03 -5.23 6.49
CA GLU A 18 22.36 -5.30 7.80
C GLU A 18 20.92 -4.78 7.81
N ASN A 19 20.56 -3.86 6.91
CA ASN A 19 19.19 -3.30 6.87
C ASN A 19 18.58 -3.24 5.46
N HIS A 20 19.31 -3.66 4.40
CA HIS A 20 18.83 -3.51 3.02
C HIS A 20 18.35 -4.81 2.38
N TRP A 21 17.24 -4.72 1.66
CA TRP A 21 16.65 -5.82 0.89
C TRP A 21 16.39 -5.40 -0.55
N SER A 22 16.53 -6.33 -1.50
CA SER A 22 16.06 -6.17 -2.87
C SER A 22 15.25 -7.38 -3.33
N LEU A 23 14.52 -7.26 -4.44
CA LEU A 23 13.84 -8.40 -5.08
C LEU A 23 14.48 -8.72 -6.42
N LEU A 24 14.88 -9.98 -6.61
CA LEU A 24 15.20 -10.53 -7.92
C LEU A 24 13.97 -11.17 -8.55
N VAL A 25 13.68 -10.81 -9.80
CA VAL A 25 12.65 -11.42 -10.63
C VAL A 25 13.31 -12.17 -11.77
N PHE A 26 13.20 -13.50 -11.78
CA PHE A 26 13.70 -14.37 -12.83
C PHE A 26 12.58 -14.65 -13.83
N ASN A 27 12.67 -14.10 -15.04
CA ASN A 27 11.76 -14.44 -16.12
C ASN A 27 12.32 -15.62 -16.91
N ILE A 28 11.72 -16.80 -16.73
CA ILE A 28 12.21 -18.06 -17.31
C ILE A 28 12.08 -18.05 -18.84
N ASN A 29 11.02 -17.41 -19.35
CA ASN A 29 10.69 -17.40 -20.77
C ASN A 29 11.65 -16.49 -21.55
N SER A 30 11.91 -15.29 -21.04
CA SER A 30 12.81 -14.33 -21.69
C SER A 30 14.28 -14.50 -21.32
N LYS A 31 14.61 -15.38 -20.35
CA LYS A 31 15.97 -15.55 -19.81
C LYS A 31 16.55 -14.22 -19.33
N GLN A 32 15.76 -13.55 -18.48
CA GLN A 32 16.10 -12.26 -17.90
C GLN A 32 16.00 -12.31 -16.38
N ILE A 33 16.86 -11.55 -15.72
CA ILE A 33 16.84 -11.31 -14.28
C ILE A 33 16.68 -9.82 -14.07
N ILE A 34 15.68 -9.41 -13.29
CA ILE A 34 15.41 -8.00 -12.99
C ILE A 34 15.58 -7.80 -11.50
N ASN A 35 16.50 -6.92 -11.09
CA ASN A 35 16.66 -6.50 -9.71
C ASN A 35 15.81 -5.26 -9.42
N PHE A 36 14.94 -5.36 -8.44
CA PHE A 36 14.17 -4.26 -7.88
C PHE A 36 14.82 -3.88 -6.56
N ASP A 37 15.61 -2.81 -6.60
CA ASP A 37 16.38 -2.30 -5.46
C ASP A 37 16.01 -0.82 -5.27
N SER A 38 15.47 -0.49 -4.11
CA SER A 38 14.99 0.85 -3.75
C SER A 38 16.11 1.83 -3.38
N LEU A 39 17.37 1.39 -3.23
CA LEU A 39 18.51 2.27 -3.02
C LEU A 39 19.32 2.51 -4.30
N TYR A 40 19.03 1.76 -5.37
CA TYR A 40 19.77 1.76 -6.65
C TYR A 40 21.29 1.56 -6.48
N ASN A 41 21.73 0.89 -5.42
CA ASN A 41 23.15 0.75 -5.12
C ASN A 41 23.73 -0.54 -5.72
N ILE A 42 23.51 -0.74 -7.02
CA ILE A 42 23.87 -2.00 -7.70
C ILE A 42 25.37 -2.27 -7.63
N ASP A 43 26.21 -1.23 -7.76
CA ASP A 43 27.67 -1.38 -7.76
C ASP A 43 28.19 -1.94 -6.44
N LYS A 44 27.57 -1.57 -5.31
CA LYS A 44 27.89 -2.12 -3.98
C LYS A 44 27.44 -3.59 -3.86
N ASN A 45 26.32 -3.94 -4.47
CA ASN A 45 25.60 -5.19 -4.21
C ASN A 45 25.79 -6.28 -5.28
N ILE A 46 26.40 -5.95 -6.42
CA ILE A 46 26.49 -6.84 -7.59
C ILE A 46 27.24 -8.15 -7.30
N ALA A 47 28.25 -8.12 -6.43
CA ALA A 47 29.01 -9.31 -6.05
C ALA A 47 28.14 -10.32 -5.28
N ILE A 48 27.33 -9.83 -4.33
CA ILE A 48 26.39 -10.63 -3.54
C ILE A 48 25.31 -11.21 -4.46
N ILE A 49 24.72 -10.37 -5.31
CA ILE A 49 23.69 -10.77 -6.29
C ILE A 49 24.24 -11.85 -7.24
N SER A 50 25.43 -11.66 -7.79
CA SER A 50 26.07 -12.60 -8.72
C SER A 50 26.36 -13.95 -8.06
N ASN A 51 26.86 -13.94 -6.82
CA ASN A 51 27.09 -15.16 -6.06
C ASN A 51 25.78 -15.92 -5.82
N LEU A 52 24.73 -15.21 -5.41
CA LEU A 52 23.42 -15.80 -5.18
C LEU A 52 22.81 -16.38 -6.46
N ILE A 53 22.89 -15.68 -7.60
CA ILE A 53 22.45 -16.20 -8.91
C ILE A 53 23.21 -17.49 -9.26
N SER A 54 24.52 -17.54 -9.03
CA SER A 54 25.35 -18.73 -9.26
C SER A 54 24.90 -19.92 -8.42
N ILE A 55 24.66 -19.70 -7.12
CA ILE A 55 24.13 -20.72 -6.20
C ILE A 55 22.76 -21.20 -6.67
N LEU A 56 21.82 -20.29 -6.93
CA LEU A 56 20.48 -20.64 -7.41
C LEU A 56 20.53 -21.41 -8.72
N SER A 57 21.43 -21.04 -9.65
CA SER A 57 21.61 -21.73 -10.92
C SER A 57 22.10 -23.17 -10.77
N LYS A 58 22.79 -23.48 -9.67
CA LYS A 58 23.29 -24.83 -9.35
C LYS A 58 22.20 -25.71 -8.75
N TYR A 59 21.36 -25.16 -7.88
CA TYR A 59 20.41 -25.94 -7.07
C TYR A 59 18.96 -25.89 -7.56
N VAL A 60 18.57 -24.87 -8.33
CA VAL A 60 17.22 -24.72 -8.85
C VAL A 60 17.20 -25.08 -10.34
N THR A 61 16.65 -26.26 -10.68
CA THR A 61 16.69 -26.83 -12.03
C THR A 61 16.20 -25.87 -13.13
N VAL A 62 15.14 -25.10 -12.87
CA VAL A 62 14.58 -24.14 -13.83
C VAL A 62 15.44 -22.90 -14.05
N LEU A 63 16.37 -22.61 -13.12
CA LEU A 63 17.31 -21.49 -13.17
C LEU A 63 18.71 -21.91 -13.66
N LYS A 64 18.88 -23.16 -14.13
CA LYS A 64 20.17 -23.63 -14.63
C LYS A 64 20.69 -22.71 -15.73
N GLY A 65 21.91 -22.20 -15.54
CA GLY A 65 22.56 -21.27 -16.46
C GLY A 65 22.15 -19.80 -16.29
N ALA A 66 21.43 -19.42 -15.22
CA ALA A 66 20.97 -18.05 -15.01
C ALA A 66 22.11 -17.03 -14.84
N GLN A 67 23.33 -17.47 -14.52
CA GLN A 67 24.52 -16.60 -14.53
C GLN A 67 24.83 -15.98 -15.91
N ASN A 68 24.31 -16.57 -17.00
CA ASN A 68 24.49 -16.07 -18.37
C ASN A 68 23.23 -15.35 -18.89
N TRP A 69 22.21 -15.14 -18.05
CA TRP A 69 20.98 -14.45 -18.45
C TRP A 69 21.19 -12.94 -18.45
N ASN A 70 20.35 -12.22 -19.21
CA ASN A 70 20.42 -10.77 -19.21
C ASN A 70 19.97 -10.23 -17.85
N PHE A 71 20.85 -9.49 -17.18
CA PHE A 71 20.56 -8.86 -15.90
C PHE A 71 20.22 -7.39 -16.10
N PHE A 72 19.15 -6.93 -15.46
CA PHE A 72 18.70 -5.54 -15.51
C PHE A 72 18.46 -5.02 -14.10
N GLN A 73 19.00 -3.84 -13.80
CA GLN A 73 18.52 -3.05 -12.67
C GLN A 73 17.24 -2.33 -13.09
N ASN A 74 16.17 -2.48 -12.32
CA ASN A 74 14.94 -1.72 -12.52
C ASN A 74 15.07 -0.35 -11.83
N TYR A 75 15.31 0.69 -12.63
CA TYR A 75 15.35 2.08 -12.17
C TYR A 75 13.96 2.75 -12.17
N SER A 76 12.94 2.07 -12.68
CA SER A 76 11.54 2.49 -12.54
C SER A 76 10.93 2.01 -11.23
N ALA A 77 11.56 1.02 -10.59
CA ALA A 77 11.26 0.61 -9.23
C ALA A 77 11.62 1.79 -8.33
N PRO A 78 10.78 2.16 -7.39
CA PRO A 78 10.92 3.46 -6.76
C PRO A 78 12.03 3.51 -5.70
N ARG A 79 12.62 4.69 -5.56
CA ARG A 79 13.73 4.94 -4.63
C ARG A 79 13.22 5.28 -3.24
N GLN A 80 13.96 4.89 -2.22
CA GLN A 80 13.74 5.32 -0.84
C GLN A 80 14.90 6.18 -0.35
N SER A 81 14.63 6.98 0.68
CA SER A 81 15.59 7.89 1.32
C SER A 81 16.16 7.36 2.66
N GLY A 82 15.82 6.14 3.09
CA GLY A 82 16.36 5.53 4.32
C GLY A 82 16.36 3.99 4.29
N ASP A 83 16.96 3.37 5.33
CA ASP A 83 17.43 1.98 5.26
C ASP A 83 16.54 0.97 6.00
N ILE A 84 15.35 1.34 6.49
CA ILE A 84 14.65 0.54 7.51
C ILE A 84 13.60 -0.45 6.95
N ASP A 85 13.10 -0.31 5.71
CA ASP A 85 11.91 -1.07 5.24
C ASP A 85 11.87 -1.45 3.74
N CYS A 86 13.02 -1.81 3.18
CA CYS A 86 13.39 -1.44 1.81
C CYS A 86 12.88 -2.29 0.64
N GLY A 87 12.87 -3.62 0.77
CA GLY A 87 12.73 -4.53 -0.39
C GLY A 87 11.47 -5.39 -0.38
N VAL A 88 10.88 -5.62 0.80
CA VAL A 88 9.78 -6.57 0.99
C VAL A 88 8.43 -5.93 0.65
N PHE A 89 8.20 -4.66 1.03
CA PHE A 89 6.90 -4.03 0.85
C PHE A 89 6.58 -3.66 -0.61
N VAL A 90 7.54 -3.14 -1.38
CA VAL A 90 7.31 -2.69 -2.77
C VAL A 90 6.85 -3.84 -3.68
N CYS A 91 7.40 -5.04 -3.49
CA CYS A 91 7.11 -6.16 -4.38
C CYS A 91 6.04 -7.12 -3.85
N GLN A 92 5.89 -7.22 -2.53
CA GLN A 92 4.79 -7.97 -1.93
C GLN A 92 3.47 -7.24 -2.18
N TYR A 93 3.41 -5.92 -1.97
CA TYR A 93 2.19 -5.17 -2.28
C TYR A 93 1.87 -5.18 -3.76
N ALA A 94 2.80 -4.98 -4.69
CA ALA A 94 2.40 -4.79 -6.08
C ALA A 94 1.66 -5.97 -6.72
N ASN A 95 2.21 -7.18 -6.59
CA ASN A 95 1.58 -8.36 -7.17
C ASN A 95 0.37 -8.82 -6.35
N GLU A 96 0.42 -8.71 -5.02
CA GLU A 96 -0.73 -9.08 -4.17
C GLU A 96 -1.88 -8.08 -4.34
N VAL A 97 -1.60 -6.77 -4.34
CA VAL A 97 -2.58 -5.71 -4.65
C VAL A 97 -3.19 -5.96 -6.02
N HIS A 98 -2.37 -6.22 -7.05
CA HIS A 98 -2.90 -6.51 -8.39
C HIS A 98 -3.78 -7.78 -8.39
N SER A 99 -3.38 -8.82 -7.63
CA SER A 99 -4.16 -10.04 -7.48
C SER A 99 -5.50 -9.80 -6.77
N ILE A 100 -5.49 -9.09 -5.63
CA ILE A 100 -6.67 -8.70 -4.86
C ILE A 100 -7.63 -7.87 -5.74
N LEU A 101 -7.11 -6.88 -6.48
CA LEU A 101 -7.90 -6.07 -7.40
C LEU A 101 -8.51 -6.93 -8.52
N ASN A 102 -7.74 -7.86 -9.09
CA ASN A 102 -8.24 -8.73 -10.15
C ASN A 102 -9.26 -9.79 -9.69
N MET A 103 -9.32 -10.10 -8.40
CA MET A 103 -10.40 -10.92 -7.83
C MET A 103 -11.77 -10.22 -7.91
N LYS A 104 -11.80 -8.88 -7.97
CA LYS A 104 -13.02 -8.04 -8.07
C LYS A 104 -14.04 -8.24 -6.95
N GLN A 105 -13.61 -8.85 -5.84
CA GLN A 105 -14.48 -9.25 -4.72
C GLN A 105 -14.88 -8.06 -3.84
N PHE A 106 -13.99 -7.08 -3.69
CA PHE A 106 -14.20 -5.93 -2.81
C PHE A 106 -14.68 -4.71 -3.60
N ASP A 107 -15.57 -3.92 -3.02
CA ASP A 107 -16.03 -2.68 -3.64
C ASP A 107 -15.07 -1.51 -3.40
N ILE A 108 -14.49 -1.45 -2.20
CA ILE A 108 -13.51 -0.45 -1.77
C ILE A 108 -12.37 -1.20 -1.06
N ILE A 109 -11.12 -0.88 -1.39
CA ILE A 109 -9.92 -1.46 -0.77
C ILE A 109 -9.03 -0.32 -0.33
N CYS A 110 -8.58 -0.35 0.93
CA CYS A 110 -7.79 0.70 1.54
C CYS A 110 -6.44 0.15 2.02
N PHE A 111 -5.35 0.82 1.64
CA PHE A 111 -3.98 0.52 2.06
C PHE A 111 -3.37 1.73 2.76
N CYS A 112 -2.86 1.54 3.97
CA CYS A 112 -2.14 2.55 4.75
C CYS A 112 -0.66 2.20 4.81
N GLU A 113 0.18 3.15 5.25
CA GLU A 113 1.63 2.95 5.35
C GLU A 113 2.22 2.53 3.99
N THR A 114 1.69 3.12 2.92
CA THR A 114 2.10 2.77 1.55
C THR A 114 3.52 3.21 1.25
N LYS A 115 4.03 4.23 1.96
CA LYS A 115 5.38 4.79 1.80
C LYS A 115 5.68 5.21 0.34
N ILE A 116 4.63 5.54 -0.41
CA ILE A 116 4.74 6.01 -1.80
C ILE A 116 4.94 7.51 -1.79
N GLU A 117 5.91 7.95 -2.58
CA GLU A 117 6.25 9.36 -2.80
C GLU A 117 5.56 9.89 -4.06
N ASP A 118 5.43 11.21 -4.15
CA ASP A 118 4.82 11.90 -5.30
C ASP A 118 5.63 11.72 -6.60
N SER A 119 6.91 11.41 -6.48
CA SER A 119 7.81 11.03 -7.57
C SER A 119 7.33 9.78 -8.35
N TYR A 120 6.47 8.95 -7.75
CA TYR A 120 5.96 7.74 -8.39
C TYR A 120 4.88 8.09 -9.41
N PRO A 121 4.91 7.54 -10.63
CA PRO A 121 3.91 7.88 -11.63
C PRO A 121 2.52 7.41 -11.22
N ASN A 122 1.47 8.14 -11.60
CA ASN A 122 0.08 7.76 -11.35
C ASN A 122 -0.31 6.41 -11.98
N SER A 123 0.45 5.92 -12.97
CA SER A 123 0.30 4.59 -13.55
C SER A 123 0.69 3.45 -12.60
N PHE A 124 1.46 3.72 -11.54
CA PHE A 124 1.79 2.75 -10.51
C PHE A 124 0.49 2.26 -9.82
N TYR A 125 0.26 0.95 -9.79
CA TYR A 125 -1.02 0.32 -9.40
C TYR A 125 -2.25 0.70 -10.24
N LYS A 126 -2.07 1.06 -11.52
CA LYS A 126 -3.22 1.15 -12.43
C LYS A 126 -3.91 -0.22 -12.52
N ASN A 127 -5.24 -0.21 -12.47
CA ASN A 127 -6.07 -1.39 -12.65
C ASN A 127 -7.31 -1.02 -13.48
N ASP A 128 -7.81 -1.95 -14.30
CA ASP A 128 -8.93 -1.69 -15.21
C ASP A 128 -10.30 -1.72 -14.53
N TYR A 129 -10.38 -2.24 -13.30
CA TYR A 129 -11.63 -2.43 -12.56
C TYR A 129 -11.82 -1.44 -11.42
N TYR A 130 -10.75 -0.75 -11.00
CA TYR A 130 -10.75 0.16 -9.87
C TYR A 130 -10.15 1.51 -10.23
N TYR A 131 -10.82 2.56 -9.79
CA TYR A 131 -10.30 3.91 -9.70
C TYR A 131 -9.44 4.04 -8.45
N LYS A 132 -8.29 4.69 -8.58
CA LYS A 132 -7.31 4.82 -7.50
C LYS A 132 -7.21 6.27 -7.07
N ILE A 133 -7.22 6.50 -5.77
CA ILE A 133 -6.88 7.78 -5.15
C ILE A 133 -5.75 7.52 -4.17
N ARG A 134 -4.74 8.38 -4.17
CA ARG A 134 -3.58 8.24 -3.29
C ARG A 134 -3.25 9.56 -2.62
N LEU A 135 -2.80 9.47 -1.38
CA LEU A 135 -2.16 10.53 -0.62
C LEU A 135 -0.72 10.11 -0.41
N ASP A 136 0.18 10.65 -1.23
CA ASP A 136 1.61 10.33 -1.20
C ASP A 136 2.30 11.11 -0.06
N ARG A 137 3.45 10.61 0.40
CA ARG A 137 4.26 11.25 1.43
C ARG A 137 5.73 11.26 1.04
N SER A 138 6.39 12.39 1.26
CA SER A 138 7.82 12.60 0.99
C SER A 138 8.71 12.41 2.25
N ARG A 139 8.21 11.74 3.29
CA ARG A 139 8.88 11.59 4.60
C ARG A 139 8.81 10.14 5.10
N HIS A 140 9.62 9.79 6.10
CA HIS A 140 9.61 8.45 6.70
C HIS A 140 8.24 8.11 7.31
N GLY A 141 7.51 7.20 6.67
CA GLY A 141 6.22 6.66 7.12
C GLY A 141 4.98 7.36 6.54
N GLY A 142 3.85 6.65 6.63
CA GLY A 142 2.53 7.11 6.21
C GLY A 142 2.18 6.80 4.75
N GLY A 143 1.31 7.64 4.20
CA GLY A 143 0.77 7.49 2.84
C GLY A 143 -0.42 6.54 2.76
N LEU A 144 -1.42 6.95 1.99
CA LEU A 144 -2.70 6.24 1.85
C LEU A 144 -2.99 5.94 0.38
N ILE A 145 -3.51 4.76 0.09
CA ILE A 145 -4.15 4.46 -1.19
C ILE A 145 -5.54 3.89 -0.93
N ILE A 146 -6.51 4.37 -1.71
CA ILE A 146 -7.84 3.77 -1.81
C ILE A 146 -8.13 3.37 -3.26
N PHE A 147 -8.57 2.14 -3.45
CA PHE A 147 -9.09 1.62 -4.71
C PHE A 147 -10.60 1.47 -4.61
N ILE A 148 -11.31 2.05 -5.57
CA ILE A 148 -12.78 2.09 -5.61
C ILE A 148 -13.22 1.44 -6.90
N LYS A 149 -14.07 0.42 -6.84
CA LYS A 149 -14.56 -0.29 -8.01
C LYS A 149 -15.26 0.69 -8.96
N ASN A 150 -14.97 0.61 -10.27
CA ASN A 150 -15.45 1.56 -11.28
C ASN A 150 -16.99 1.65 -11.41
N SER A 151 -17.72 0.69 -10.83
CA SER A 151 -19.18 0.73 -10.75
C SER A 151 -19.72 1.75 -9.74
N PHE A 152 -18.87 2.33 -8.88
CA PHE A 152 -19.25 3.37 -7.94
C PHE A 152 -19.16 4.74 -8.60
N VAL A 153 -20.17 5.58 -8.37
CA VAL A 153 -20.16 6.97 -8.84
C VAL A 153 -19.58 7.85 -7.73
N LEU A 154 -18.33 8.28 -7.89
CA LEU A 154 -17.69 9.23 -6.99
C LEU A 154 -18.23 10.63 -7.27
N THR A 155 -18.78 11.29 -6.25
CA THR A 155 -19.32 12.66 -6.35
C THR A 155 -18.37 13.71 -5.79
N LYS A 156 -17.52 13.34 -4.81
CA LYS A 156 -16.54 14.23 -4.20
C LYS A 156 -15.33 13.45 -3.70
N SER A 157 -14.14 14.06 -3.80
CA SER A 157 -12.90 13.58 -3.18
C SER A 157 -12.13 14.76 -2.63
N VAL A 158 -11.69 14.70 -1.37
CA VAL A 158 -10.93 15.76 -0.70
C VAL A 158 -9.79 15.15 0.12
N HIS A 159 -8.65 15.84 0.11
CA HIS A 159 -7.49 15.55 0.94
C HIS A 159 -7.21 16.76 1.82
N PRO A 160 -7.65 16.76 3.09
CA PRO A 160 -7.37 17.89 3.97
C PRO A 160 -5.86 18.02 4.20
N GLU A 161 -5.36 19.25 4.16
CA GLU A 161 -3.95 19.51 4.40
C GLU A 161 -3.56 19.05 5.82
N ASN A 162 -2.30 18.62 5.98
CA ASN A 162 -1.71 18.31 7.29
C ASN A 162 -2.43 17.20 8.11
N THR A 163 -3.22 16.36 7.45
CA THR A 163 -3.81 15.12 7.99
C THR A 163 -3.52 13.95 7.06
N GLU A 164 -3.45 12.73 7.60
CA GLU A 164 -3.44 11.50 6.79
C GLU A 164 -4.87 11.05 6.60
N LEU A 165 -5.62 11.79 5.75
CA LEU A 165 -7.04 11.59 5.55
C LEU A 165 -7.40 11.72 4.07
N ILE A 166 -8.20 10.77 3.58
CA ILE A 166 -8.89 10.83 2.30
C ILE A 166 -10.39 10.81 2.58
N TYR A 167 -11.09 11.87 2.20
CA TYR A 167 -12.54 11.91 2.21
C TYR A 167 -13.10 11.67 0.83
N LEU A 168 -14.12 10.82 0.76
CA LEU A 168 -14.84 10.51 -0.45
C LEU A 168 -16.34 10.61 -0.19
N GLN A 169 -17.07 11.04 -1.21
CA GLN A 169 -18.50 10.84 -1.28
C GLN A 169 -18.82 10.02 -2.52
N PHE A 170 -19.57 8.95 -2.34
CA PHE A 170 -19.99 8.08 -3.44
C PHE A 170 -21.49 7.80 -3.40
N ARG A 171 -22.07 7.56 -4.57
CA ARG A 171 -23.45 7.13 -4.71
C ARG A 171 -23.52 5.62 -4.89
N LYS A 172 -24.32 4.94 -4.07
CA LYS A 172 -24.66 3.53 -4.22
C LYS A 172 -26.16 3.36 -4.08
N SER A 173 -26.79 2.73 -5.07
CA SER A 173 -28.24 2.47 -5.09
C SER A 173 -29.09 3.73 -4.84
N GLY A 174 -28.67 4.88 -5.36
CA GLY A 174 -29.36 6.16 -5.19
C GLY A 174 -28.98 6.95 -3.92
N GLN A 175 -28.41 6.32 -2.90
CA GLN A 175 -27.99 6.96 -1.65
C GLN A 175 -26.58 7.54 -1.76
N LEU A 176 -26.36 8.75 -1.24
CA LEU A 176 -25.03 9.31 -1.05
C LEU A 176 -24.44 8.79 0.26
N ASN A 177 -23.15 8.50 0.27
CA ASN A 177 -22.45 8.00 1.44
C ASN A 177 -21.15 8.79 1.61
N ASN A 178 -20.90 9.27 2.82
CA ASN A 178 -19.65 9.89 3.23
C ASN A 178 -18.69 8.81 3.72
N PHE A 179 -17.45 8.86 3.24
CA PHE A 179 -16.42 7.88 3.59
C PHE A 179 -15.11 8.58 3.91
N ILE A 180 -14.65 8.43 5.14
CA ILE A 180 -13.37 8.93 5.63
C ILE A 180 -12.44 7.74 5.76
N TYR A 181 -11.36 7.76 4.97
CA TYR A 181 -10.23 6.85 5.14
C TYR A 181 -9.08 7.59 5.81
N THR A 182 -8.61 7.13 6.97
CA THR A 182 -7.61 7.87 7.76
C THR A 182 -6.58 6.97 8.43
N PHE A 183 -5.41 7.52 8.72
CA PHE A 183 -4.33 6.85 9.44
C PHE A 183 -3.77 7.74 10.55
N ARG A 184 -3.63 7.19 11.76
CA ARG A 184 -2.89 7.85 12.84
C ARG A 184 -1.53 7.21 13.01
N ALA A 185 -0.46 7.97 12.78
CA ALA A 185 0.89 7.53 13.11
C ALA A 185 1.01 7.21 14.61
N PRO A 186 1.71 6.12 15.03
CA PRO A 186 1.83 5.73 16.44
C PRO A 186 2.38 6.85 17.35
N ASN A 187 3.27 7.68 16.81
CA ASN A 187 3.92 8.78 17.54
C ASN A 187 3.08 10.07 17.60
N LEU A 188 1.97 10.15 16.86
CA LEU A 188 1.08 11.30 16.89
C LEU A 188 0.19 11.23 18.12
N LYS A 189 0.16 12.29 18.93
CA LYS A 189 -0.71 12.38 20.12
C LYS A 189 -2.18 12.13 19.74
N GLU A 190 -2.83 11.25 20.49
CA GLU A 190 -4.21 10.81 20.25
C GLU A 190 -5.18 11.99 20.18
N GLN A 191 -5.16 12.84 21.20
CA GLN A 191 -6.03 14.02 21.31
C GLN A 191 -5.91 14.94 20.09
N LEU A 192 -4.69 15.24 19.65
CA LEU A 192 -4.45 16.11 18.50
C LEU A 192 -4.98 15.49 17.20
N PHE A 193 -4.92 14.17 17.05
CA PHE A 193 -5.50 13.49 15.89
C PHE A 193 -7.04 13.56 15.91
N LEU A 194 -7.65 13.32 17.08
CA LEU A 194 -9.10 13.37 17.25
C LEU A 194 -9.65 14.77 17.00
N GLU A 195 -9.01 15.82 17.52
CA GLU A 195 -9.40 17.22 17.26
C GLU A 195 -9.42 17.54 15.76
N LYS A 196 -8.37 17.13 15.02
CA LYS A 196 -8.32 17.33 13.56
C LYS A 196 -9.40 16.55 12.81
N LEU A 197 -9.72 15.34 13.29
CA LEU A 197 -10.76 14.51 12.69
C LEU A 197 -12.15 15.11 12.97
N GLU A 198 -12.38 15.60 14.18
CA GLU A 198 -13.58 16.31 14.62
C GLU A 198 -13.81 17.57 13.77
N ASP A 199 -12.78 18.42 13.63
CA ASP A 199 -12.83 19.63 12.79
C ASP A 199 -13.23 19.29 11.35
N PHE A 200 -12.72 18.17 10.82
CA PHE A 200 -13.07 17.72 9.49
C PHE A 200 -14.52 17.20 9.41
N ILE A 201 -15.00 16.45 10.41
CA ILE A 201 -16.40 15.99 10.47
C ILE A 201 -17.38 17.16 10.52
N HIS A 202 -17.06 18.22 11.27
CA HIS A 202 -17.87 19.45 11.29
C HIS A 202 -17.93 20.17 9.94
N SER A 203 -16.97 19.92 9.04
CA SER A 203 -16.93 20.52 7.70
C SER A 203 -17.77 19.78 6.64
N ILE A 204 -18.33 18.61 6.95
CA ILE A 204 -19.07 17.78 6.01
C ILE A 204 -20.59 17.74 6.33
N ASN A 205 -21.40 17.45 5.31
CA ASN A 205 -22.85 17.28 5.49
C ASN A 205 -23.14 15.91 6.10
N LEU A 206 -23.60 15.88 7.35
CA LEU A 206 -23.89 14.68 8.13
C LEU A 206 -25.33 14.15 7.96
N ASN A 207 -26.14 14.72 7.05
CA ASN A 207 -27.45 14.15 6.71
C ASN A 207 -27.34 12.82 5.94
N GLU A 208 -26.16 12.53 5.39
CA GLU A 208 -25.86 11.27 4.70
C GLU A 208 -25.00 10.37 5.59
N PRO A 209 -25.13 9.03 5.49
CA PRO A 209 -24.35 8.09 6.29
C PRO A 209 -22.84 8.36 6.23
N LEU A 210 -22.19 8.33 7.39
CA LEU A 210 -20.75 8.51 7.54
C LEU A 210 -20.07 7.21 7.94
N PHE A 211 -19.06 6.81 7.17
CA PHE A 211 -18.15 5.73 7.49
C PHE A 211 -16.77 6.29 7.77
N ILE A 212 -16.17 5.91 8.91
CA ILE A 212 -14.78 6.22 9.23
C ILE A 212 -14.03 4.89 9.30
N VAL A 213 -13.00 4.75 8.46
CA VAL A 213 -12.22 3.52 8.31
C VAL A 213 -10.74 3.86 8.35
N GLY A 214 -9.95 2.97 8.91
CA GLY A 214 -8.50 2.96 8.74
C GLY A 214 -7.76 2.50 9.98
N ASN A 215 -6.44 2.69 9.96
CA ASN A 215 -5.60 2.30 11.09
C ASN A 215 -5.41 3.51 12.01
N LEU A 216 -6.21 3.54 13.08
CA LEU A 216 -6.18 4.60 14.08
C LEU A 216 -5.09 4.38 15.13
N ASN A 217 -4.47 3.20 15.20
CA ASN A 217 -3.52 2.82 16.26
C ASN A 217 -4.03 3.19 17.66
N MET A 218 -5.33 3.04 17.93
CA MET A 218 -5.98 3.41 19.20
C MET A 218 -6.68 2.20 19.80
N ASP A 219 -6.72 2.16 21.13
CA ASP A 219 -7.41 1.12 21.86
C ASP A 219 -8.87 1.52 22.15
N PHE A 220 -9.79 0.69 21.65
CA PHE A 220 -11.23 0.82 21.83
C PHE A 220 -11.79 -0.05 22.98
N SER A 221 -10.93 -0.79 23.70
CA SER A 221 -11.34 -1.78 24.70
C SER A 221 -11.91 -1.16 25.99
N ASP A 222 -11.32 -0.07 26.48
CA ASP A 222 -11.79 0.66 27.67
C ASP A 222 -12.78 1.76 27.28
N LYS A 223 -14.06 1.38 27.15
CA LYS A 223 -15.14 2.30 26.77
C LYS A 223 -15.30 3.53 27.68
N ILE A 224 -14.87 3.45 28.94
CA ILE A 224 -15.10 4.51 29.92
C ILE A 224 -13.98 5.56 29.84
N LYS A 225 -12.75 5.14 29.56
CA LYS A 225 -11.58 6.03 29.59
C LYS A 225 -11.01 6.39 28.23
N SER A 226 -11.25 5.58 27.20
CA SER A 226 -10.68 5.76 25.87
C SER A 226 -11.20 7.04 25.19
N ASN A 227 -10.31 7.91 24.70
CA ASN A 227 -10.74 9.14 24.03
C ASN A 227 -11.45 8.84 22.71
N ILE A 228 -11.08 7.76 22.02
CA ILE A 228 -11.77 7.35 20.80
C ILE A 228 -13.20 6.84 21.07
N SER A 229 -13.45 6.26 22.26
CA SER A 229 -14.81 5.91 22.67
C SER A 229 -15.66 7.16 22.92
N LYS A 230 -15.13 8.15 23.63
CA LYS A 230 -15.81 9.43 23.84
C LYS A 230 -16.06 10.19 22.53
N PHE A 231 -15.08 10.19 21.64
CA PHE A 231 -15.21 10.75 20.29
C PHE A 231 -16.33 10.07 19.51
N ALA A 232 -16.43 8.74 19.58
CA ALA A 232 -17.49 8.00 18.93
C ALA A 232 -18.87 8.36 19.52
N ASP A 233 -18.99 8.40 20.85
CA ASP A 233 -20.24 8.74 21.53
C ASP A 233 -20.69 10.18 21.23
N HIS A 234 -19.76 11.15 21.16
CA HIS A 234 -20.09 12.55 20.83
C HIS A 234 -20.57 12.74 19.39
N ASN A 235 -20.17 11.85 18.47
CA ASN A 235 -20.50 11.91 17.05
C ASN A 235 -21.57 10.87 16.64
N ASP A 236 -22.24 10.23 17.60
CA ASP A 236 -23.21 9.15 17.37
C ASP A 236 -22.66 8.01 16.48
N LEU A 237 -21.36 7.71 16.59
CA LEU A 237 -20.67 6.70 15.79
C LEU A 237 -20.76 5.32 16.43
N ILE A 238 -20.97 4.31 15.60
CA ILE A 238 -21.01 2.91 16.02
C ILE A 238 -19.70 2.24 15.60
N ASN A 239 -18.94 1.73 16.58
CA ASN A 239 -17.75 0.92 16.28
C ASN A 239 -18.15 -0.50 15.85
N PHE A 240 -17.82 -0.88 14.61
CA PHE A 240 -18.04 -2.22 14.06
C PHE A 240 -16.91 -3.22 14.35
N VAL A 241 -15.73 -2.76 14.77
CA VAL A 241 -14.57 -3.59 15.09
C VAL A 241 -14.66 -4.04 16.56
N LYS A 242 -14.89 -5.34 16.79
CA LYS A 242 -15.09 -5.90 18.13
C LYS A 242 -13.86 -6.59 18.72
N THR A 243 -12.84 -6.82 17.91
CA THR A 243 -11.58 -7.47 18.30
C THR A 243 -10.39 -6.61 17.90
N PRO A 244 -9.25 -6.68 18.61
CA PRO A 244 -8.03 -6.01 18.20
C PRO A 244 -7.66 -6.32 16.76
N THR A 245 -7.27 -5.30 16.00
CA THR A 245 -6.86 -5.40 14.58
C THR A 245 -5.34 -5.33 14.40
N SER A 246 -4.61 -5.04 15.47
CA SER A 246 -3.16 -5.05 15.60
C SER A 246 -2.79 -5.57 16.98
N ILE A 247 -1.73 -6.38 17.08
CA ILE A 247 -1.21 -6.95 18.33
C ILE A 247 0.07 -6.21 18.69
#